data_AF-R7NGM1-F1
#
_entry.id   AF-R7NGM1-F1
#
_cell.length_a   1.000
_cell.length_b   1.000
_cell.length_c   1.000
_cell.angle_alpha   90.00
_cell.angle_beta   90.00
_cell.angle_gamma   90.00
#
_symmetry.space_group_name_H-M   'P 1'
#
loop_
_entity.id
_entity.type
_entity.pdbx_description
1 polymer ?
#
loop_
_entity_poly.entity_id
_entity_poly.type
_entity_poly.pdbx_seq_one_letter_code
_entity_poly.pdbx_strand_id
1 'polypeptide(L)'
;MNNLVEQIRKKQDEIILMVNSSFDEIIKEVSKMDHLPNKEPNEYELIYPLTNTAGFKGKKVIGVIIGEERKIAPTWKKVVEIILKKAIQDKKTEDKLANLCDKLLGRKRTRISSTDKDMKSPLKISENIYIETHYDTESLMKLLIQVLNEISYDYNNIKIVIKN
;
A
#
# COMPACT_ATOMS: atom_id res chain seq x y z
N MET A 1 -15.01 -14.50 48.51
CA MET A 1 -15.02 -14.98 47.11
C MET A 1 -14.71 -13.88 46.08
N ASN A 2 -15.00 -12.60 46.35
CA ASN A 2 -14.71 -11.47 45.42
C ASN A 2 -13.23 -11.18 45.15
N ASN A 3 -12.33 -11.45 46.11
CA ASN A 3 -10.92 -11.08 46.00
C ASN A 3 -10.15 -11.90 44.93
N LEU A 4 -10.46 -13.19 44.76
CA LEU A 4 -9.75 -14.04 43.80
C LEU A 4 -10.10 -13.68 42.35
N VAL A 5 -11.37 -13.35 42.10
CA VAL A 5 -11.83 -12.92 40.78
C VAL A 5 -11.20 -11.57 40.39
N GLU A 6 -11.11 -10.63 41.33
CA GLU A 6 -10.43 -9.34 41.10
C GLU A 6 -8.94 -9.52 40.83
N GLN A 7 -8.24 -10.41 41.56
CA GLN A 7 -6.84 -10.71 41.29
C GLN A 7 -6.63 -11.33 39.91
N ILE A 8 -7.52 -12.24 39.48
CA ILE A 8 -7.47 -12.84 38.14
C ILE A 8 -7.71 -11.77 37.07
N ARG A 9 -8.68 -10.86 37.26
CA ARG A 9 -8.94 -9.75 36.33
C ARG A 9 -7.76 -8.80 36.23
N LYS A 10 -7.13 -8.44 37.35
CA LYS A 10 -5.92 -7.63 37.35
C LYS A 10 -4.77 -8.29 36.59
N LYS A 11 -4.58 -9.60 36.76
CA LYS A 11 -3.58 -10.36 35.99
C LYS A 11 -3.90 -10.42 34.51
N GLN A 12 -5.18 -10.54 34.15
CA GLN A 12 -5.62 -10.49 32.76
C GLN A 12 -5.27 -9.14 32.12
N ASP A 13 -5.53 -8.02 32.80
CA ASP A 13 -5.22 -6.67 32.29
C ASP A 13 -3.72 -6.44 32.13
N GLU A 14 -2.90 -6.91 33.09
CA GLU A 14 -1.44 -6.89 33.00
C GLU A 14 -0.92 -7.65 31.76
N ILE A 15 -1.50 -8.82 31.46
CA ILE A 15 -1.14 -9.61 30.28
C ILE A 15 -1.54 -8.89 28.99
N ILE A 16 -2.76 -8.32 28.95
CA ILE A 16 -3.23 -7.59 27.76
C ILE A 16 -2.31 -6.41 27.45
N LEU A 17 -1.93 -5.62 28.47
CA LEU A 17 -1.02 -4.49 28.29
C LEU A 17 0.37 -4.93 27.82
N MET A 18 0.90 -6.02 28.37
CA MET A 18 2.19 -6.58 27.97
C MET A 18 2.16 -7.05 26.51
N VAL A 19 1.10 -7.76 26.13
CA VAL A 19 0.90 -8.25 24.77
C VAL A 19 0.81 -7.09 23.79
N ASN A 20 -0.03 -6.09 24.08
CA ASN A 20 -0.19 -4.92 23.20
C ASN A 20 1.12 -4.15 23.04
N SER A 21 1.83 -3.88 24.14
CA SER A 21 3.13 -3.18 24.10
C SER A 21 4.17 -3.96 23.27
N SER A 22 4.20 -5.28 23.41
CA SER A 22 5.11 -6.13 22.64
C SER A 22 4.79 -6.10 21.14
N PHE A 23 3.51 -6.10 20.78
CA PHE A 23 3.10 -5.95 19.39
C PHE A 23 3.41 -4.55 18.84
N ASP A 24 3.21 -3.49 19.62
CA ASP A 24 3.55 -2.12 19.22
C ASP A 24 5.06 -1.96 18.96
N GLU A 25 5.91 -2.59 19.78
CA GLU A 25 7.36 -2.62 19.55
C GLU A 25 7.73 -3.36 18.26
N ILE A 26 7.13 -4.52 18.00
CA ILE A 26 7.34 -5.27 16.76
C ILE A 26 6.88 -4.45 15.55
N ILE A 27 5.70 -3.80 15.63
CA ILE A 27 5.19 -2.92 14.57
C ILE A 27 6.18 -1.77 14.30
N LYS A 28 6.74 -1.18 15.36
CA LYS A 28 7.74 -0.12 15.26
C LYS A 28 9.02 -0.60 14.57
N GLU A 29 9.54 -1.77 14.93
CA GLU A 29 10.73 -2.35 14.30
C GLU A 29 10.49 -2.75 12.84
N VAL A 30 9.35 -3.35 12.52
CA VAL A 30 8.97 -3.68 11.13
C VAL A 30 8.81 -2.41 10.29
N SER A 31 8.21 -1.35 10.86
CA SER A 31 8.07 -0.07 10.16
C SER A 31 9.44 0.53 9.82
N LYS A 32 10.43 0.41 10.71
CA LYS A 32 11.81 0.85 10.44
C LYS A 32 12.47 0.05 9.30
N MET A 33 12.13 -1.22 9.11
CA MET A 33 12.66 -2.02 8.00
C MET A 33 12.16 -1.58 6.62
N ASP A 34 10.98 -0.96 6.54
CA ASP A 34 10.41 -0.42 5.30
C ASP A 34 11.06 0.91 4.86
N HIS A 35 11.79 1.59 5.77
CA HIS A 35 12.50 2.84 5.51
C HIS A 35 14.00 2.57 5.31
N LEU A 36 14.49 2.74 4.07
CA LEU A 36 15.92 2.97 3.88
C LEU A 36 16.22 4.39 4.38
N PRO A 37 17.27 4.62 5.22
CA PRO A 37 17.80 5.98 5.37
C PRO A 37 18.08 6.52 3.98
N ASN A 38 17.85 7.82 3.75
CA ASN A 38 18.01 8.51 2.46
C ASN A 38 19.42 8.25 1.88
N LYS A 39 19.57 7.09 1.25
CA LYS A 39 20.80 6.63 0.62
C LYS A 39 20.71 7.19 -0.78
N GLU A 40 21.69 8.00 -1.14
CA GLU A 40 21.84 8.45 -2.52
C GLU A 40 21.69 7.25 -3.46
N PRO A 41 21.10 7.45 -4.65
CA PRO A 41 20.90 6.38 -5.62
C PRO A 41 22.22 5.66 -5.84
N ASN A 42 22.25 4.34 -5.65
CA ASN A 42 23.43 3.55 -5.98
C ASN A 42 23.70 3.67 -7.50
N GLU A 43 24.95 3.57 -7.97
CA GLU A 43 25.33 3.68 -9.39
C GLU A 43 24.55 2.72 -10.32
N TYR A 44 23.88 1.71 -9.74
CA TYR A 44 23.06 0.71 -10.43
C TYR A 44 21.55 0.95 -10.30
N GLU A 45 21.13 2.14 -9.90
CA GLU A 45 19.71 2.51 -9.76
C GLU A 45 19.33 3.61 -10.76
N LEU A 46 18.21 3.42 -11.44
CA LEU A 46 17.58 4.45 -12.25
C LEU A 46 16.30 4.92 -11.57
N ILE A 47 16.10 6.23 -11.54
CA ILE A 47 14.93 6.86 -10.94
C ILE A 47 14.13 7.55 -12.03
N TYR A 48 12.86 7.17 -12.15
CA TYR A 48 11.94 7.73 -13.14
C TYR A 48 10.65 8.20 -12.46
N PRO A 49 9.97 9.22 -13.00
CA PRO A 49 8.64 9.59 -12.52
C PRO A 49 7.66 8.43 -12.70
N LEU A 50 6.66 8.31 -11.82
CA LEU A 50 5.60 7.29 -11.91
C LEU A 50 4.92 7.27 -13.30
N THR A 51 4.88 8.41 -13.98
CA THR A 51 4.29 8.56 -15.32
C THR A 51 5.04 7.83 -16.43
N ASN A 52 6.29 7.39 -16.22
CA ASN A 52 7.09 6.67 -17.21
C ASN A 52 6.68 5.18 -17.38
N THR A 53 5.37 4.92 -17.48
CA THR A 53 4.80 3.57 -17.42
C THR A 53 5.36 2.59 -18.44
N ALA A 54 5.62 3.03 -19.68
CA ALA A 54 6.21 2.20 -20.72
C ALA A 54 7.69 1.85 -20.43
N GLY A 55 8.45 2.78 -19.84
CA GLY A 55 9.86 2.58 -19.48
C GLY A 55 10.09 1.57 -18.37
N PHE A 56 9.04 1.15 -17.66
CA PHE A 56 9.11 0.15 -16.59
C PHE A 56 9.01 -1.28 -17.08
N LYS A 57 8.54 -1.50 -18.31
CA LYS A 57 8.32 -2.85 -18.84
C LYS A 57 9.65 -3.61 -18.94
N GLY A 58 9.67 -4.84 -18.40
CA GLY A 58 10.88 -5.67 -18.36
C GLY A 58 11.93 -5.22 -17.33
N LYS A 59 11.66 -4.19 -16.52
CA LYS A 59 12.57 -3.69 -15.49
C LYS A 59 12.26 -4.31 -14.12
N LYS A 60 13.29 -4.42 -13.28
CA LYS A 60 13.17 -4.86 -11.89
C LYS A 60 13.02 -3.65 -10.99
N VAL A 61 11.86 -3.50 -10.35
CA VAL A 61 11.63 -2.46 -9.36
C VAL A 61 12.32 -2.79 -8.03
N ILE A 62 12.85 -1.76 -7.38
CA ILE A 62 13.54 -1.82 -6.09
C ILE A 62 12.73 -1.05 -5.03
N GLY A 63 12.16 0.08 -5.41
CA GLY A 63 11.50 0.97 -4.46
C GLY A 63 10.65 2.05 -5.10
N VAL A 64 10.01 2.81 -4.23
CA VAL A 64 9.24 4.01 -4.56
C VAL A 64 9.69 5.15 -3.66
N ILE A 65 9.81 6.35 -4.22
CA ILE A 65 10.08 7.58 -3.50
C ILE A 65 8.81 8.42 -3.56
N ILE A 66 8.29 8.83 -2.41
CA ILE A 66 7.10 9.67 -2.29
C ILE A 66 7.50 10.92 -1.50
N GLY A 67 7.61 12.06 -2.19
CA GLY A 67 8.22 13.25 -1.59
C GLY A 67 9.69 12.98 -1.27
N GLU A 68 10.06 13.07 0.01
CA GLU A 68 11.42 12.79 0.50
C GLU A 68 11.59 11.36 1.03
N GLU A 69 10.51 10.57 1.09
CA GLU A 69 10.50 9.26 1.74
C GLU A 69 10.72 8.14 0.72
N ARG A 70 11.76 7.33 0.93
CA ARG A 70 12.05 6.12 0.13
C ARG A 70 11.50 4.87 0.82
N LYS A 71 10.73 4.08 0.09
CA LYS A 71 10.15 2.79 0.53
C LYS A 71 10.61 1.64 -0.34
N ILE A 72 10.89 0.50 0.29
CA ILE A 72 11.26 -0.74 -0.41
C ILE A 72 10.02 -1.34 -1.10
N ALA A 73 10.17 -1.63 -2.40
CA ALA A 73 9.10 -2.18 -3.22
C ALA A 73 9.69 -3.16 -4.24
N PRO A 74 9.95 -4.43 -3.86
CA PRO A 74 10.63 -5.39 -4.72
C PRO A 74 9.72 -5.97 -5.83
N THR A 75 8.45 -5.58 -5.85
CA THR A 75 7.46 -6.01 -6.85
C THR A 75 6.57 -4.85 -7.27
N TRP A 76 6.08 -4.89 -8.51
CA TRP A 76 5.12 -3.89 -9.00
C TRP A 76 3.81 -3.91 -8.20
N LYS A 77 3.39 -5.06 -7.66
CA LYS A 77 2.26 -5.17 -6.73
C LYS A 77 2.50 -4.36 -5.45
N LYS A 78 3.72 -4.41 -4.89
CA LYS A 78 4.09 -3.64 -3.70
C LYS A 78 4.14 -2.13 -3.96
N VAL A 79 4.57 -1.72 -5.16
CA VAL A 79 4.49 -0.31 -5.59
C VAL A 79 3.05 0.20 -5.55
N VAL A 80 2.11 -0.55 -6.16
CA VAL A 80 0.67 -0.21 -6.13
C VAL A 80 0.16 -0.13 -4.70
N GLU A 81 0.50 -1.12 -3.86
CA GLU A 81 0.09 -1.14 -2.46
C GLU A 81 0.55 0.11 -1.71
N ILE A 82 1.85 0.44 -1.79
CA ILE A 82 2.44 1.56 -1.07
C ILE A 82 1.82 2.88 -1.52
N ILE A 83 1.70 3.10 -2.82
CA ILE A 83 1.19 4.36 -3.37
C ILE A 83 -0.29 4.52 -3.03
N LEU A 84 -1.13 3.49 -3.22
CA LEU A 84 -2.55 3.60 -2.92
C LEU A 84 -2.81 3.75 -1.42
N LYS A 85 -2.11 2.99 -0.55
CA LYS A 85 -2.22 3.17 0.91
C LYS A 85 -1.79 4.57 1.36
N LYS A 86 -0.76 5.14 0.72
CA LYS A 86 -0.37 6.53 0.96
C LYS A 86 -1.46 7.50 0.49
N ALA A 87 -2.05 7.25 -0.67
CA ALA A 87 -3.07 8.12 -1.26
C ALA A 87 -4.37 8.17 -0.45
N ILE A 88 -4.75 7.09 0.22
CA ILE A 88 -5.97 7.00 1.04
C ILE A 88 -5.76 7.28 2.54
N GLN A 89 -4.63 7.90 2.92
CA GLN A 89 -4.42 8.30 4.33
C GLN A 89 -5.45 9.34 4.79
N ASP A 90 -5.97 10.15 3.87
CA ASP A 90 -7.04 11.10 4.15
C ASP A 90 -8.41 10.48 3.87
N LYS A 91 -9.39 10.78 4.73
CA LYS A 91 -10.72 10.17 4.64
C LYS A 91 -11.43 10.53 3.32
N LYS A 92 -11.22 11.74 2.79
CA LYS A 92 -11.83 12.18 1.54
C LYS A 92 -11.33 11.36 0.35
N THR A 93 -10.03 11.03 0.30
CA THR A 93 -9.48 10.22 -0.80
C THR A 93 -9.84 8.75 -0.64
N GLU A 94 -9.93 8.24 0.59
CA GLU A 94 -10.47 6.91 0.87
C GLU A 94 -11.93 6.79 0.39
N ASP A 95 -12.79 7.75 0.72
CA ASP A 95 -14.20 7.74 0.33
C ASP A 95 -14.37 7.84 -1.19
N LYS A 96 -13.53 8.65 -1.86
CA LYS A 96 -13.49 8.67 -3.33
C LYS A 96 -13.11 7.32 -3.91
N LEU A 97 -12.12 6.62 -3.33
CA LEU A 97 -11.73 5.29 -3.78
C LEU A 97 -12.84 4.27 -3.55
N ALA A 98 -13.52 4.32 -2.40
CA ALA A 98 -14.67 3.47 -2.11
C ALA A 98 -15.81 3.69 -3.11
N ASN A 99 -16.11 4.94 -3.47
CA ASN A 99 -17.12 5.26 -4.49
C ASN A 99 -16.79 4.69 -5.89
N LEU A 100 -15.51 4.41 -6.19
CA LEU A 100 -15.14 3.74 -7.43
C LEU A 100 -15.55 2.26 -7.43
N CYS A 101 -15.61 1.61 -6.27
CA CYS A 101 -16.18 0.26 -6.16
C CYS A 101 -17.63 0.24 -6.67
N ASP A 102 -18.42 1.26 -6.32
CA ASP A 102 -19.84 1.35 -6.67
C ASP A 102 -20.08 1.73 -8.13
N LYS A 103 -19.22 2.59 -8.71
CA LYS A 103 -19.32 3.03 -10.11
C LYS A 103 -18.96 1.94 -11.13
N LEU A 104 -18.23 0.90 -10.72
CA LEU A 104 -17.71 -0.13 -11.62
C LEU A 104 -18.68 -1.29 -11.87
N LEU A 105 -19.88 -1.27 -11.26
CA LEU A 105 -20.93 -2.29 -11.40
C LEU A 105 -21.47 -2.49 -12.83
N GLY A 106 -21.06 -1.65 -13.80
CA GLY A 106 -21.51 -1.71 -15.21
C GLY A 106 -20.50 -2.24 -16.24
N ARG A 107 -19.27 -2.62 -15.86
CA ARG A 107 -18.26 -3.15 -16.81
C ARG A 107 -18.09 -4.67 -16.69
N LYS A 108 -17.78 -5.33 -17.81
CA LYS A 108 -17.57 -6.80 -17.89
C LYS A 108 -16.45 -7.35 -16.97
N ARG A 109 -15.58 -6.48 -16.41
CA ARG A 109 -14.58 -6.84 -15.40
C ARG A 109 -14.32 -5.67 -14.45
N THR A 110 -14.53 -5.92 -13.17
CA THR A 110 -14.34 -4.96 -12.08
C THR A 110 -12.86 -4.89 -11.68
N ARG A 111 -12.24 -3.71 -11.77
CA ARG A 111 -10.81 -3.51 -11.41
C ARG A 111 -10.61 -3.14 -9.94
N ILE A 112 -11.61 -2.51 -9.33
CA ILE A 112 -11.66 -2.13 -7.91
C ILE A 112 -13.02 -2.54 -7.37
N SER A 113 -13.06 -3.23 -6.24
CA SER A 113 -14.29 -3.77 -5.66
C SER A 113 -14.21 -3.78 -4.14
N SER A 114 -15.36 -3.88 -3.50
CA SER A 114 -15.47 -4.10 -2.06
C SER A 114 -15.11 -5.54 -1.64
N THR A 115 -15.04 -6.46 -2.60
CA THR A 115 -14.71 -7.88 -2.36
C THR A 115 -13.69 -8.40 -3.36
N ASP A 116 -13.04 -9.51 -3.04
CA ASP A 116 -12.03 -10.16 -3.89
C ASP A 116 -12.56 -11.30 -4.76
N LYS A 117 -13.84 -11.68 -4.59
CA LYS A 117 -14.43 -12.93 -5.12
C LYS A 117 -14.26 -13.15 -6.63
N ASP A 118 -14.32 -12.08 -7.42
CA ASP A 118 -14.25 -12.14 -8.89
C ASP A 118 -12.93 -11.58 -9.46
N MET A 119 -11.92 -11.36 -8.61
CA MET A 119 -10.65 -10.77 -9.01
C MET A 119 -9.57 -11.81 -9.25
N LYS A 120 -8.75 -11.59 -10.29
CA LYS A 120 -7.48 -12.30 -10.46
C LYS A 120 -6.36 -11.58 -9.71
N SER A 121 -5.75 -12.25 -8.75
CA SER A 121 -4.69 -11.66 -7.89
C SER A 121 -5.15 -10.38 -7.18
N PRO A 122 -6.14 -10.47 -6.27
CA PRO A 122 -6.58 -9.34 -5.48
C PRO A 122 -5.43 -8.77 -4.62
N LEU A 123 -5.44 -7.45 -4.44
CA LEU A 123 -4.63 -6.73 -3.49
C LEU A 123 -5.57 -5.92 -2.59
N LYS A 124 -5.56 -6.24 -1.29
CA LYS A 124 -6.31 -5.50 -0.28
C LYS A 124 -5.61 -4.16 0.00
N ILE A 125 -6.32 -3.05 -0.17
CA ILE A 125 -5.82 -1.69 0.07
C ILE A 125 -6.29 -1.19 1.44
N SER A 126 -7.58 -1.32 1.72
CA SER A 126 -8.20 -1.08 3.03
C SER A 126 -9.23 -2.18 3.35
N GLU A 127 -10.00 -2.03 4.43
CA GLU A 127 -10.92 -3.06 4.93
C GLU A 127 -11.86 -3.61 3.84
N ASN A 128 -12.47 -2.71 3.05
CA ASN A 128 -13.44 -3.01 2.01
C ASN A 128 -13.04 -2.45 0.64
N ILE A 129 -11.74 -2.39 0.35
CA ILE A 129 -11.24 -1.92 -0.95
C ILE A 129 -10.17 -2.88 -1.44
N TYR A 130 -10.47 -3.53 -2.56
CA TYR A 130 -9.58 -4.45 -3.26
C TYR A 130 -9.31 -3.93 -4.67
N ILE A 131 -8.08 -4.08 -5.14
CA ILE A 131 -7.70 -3.81 -6.53
C ILE A 131 -7.15 -5.08 -7.18
N GLU A 132 -7.52 -5.31 -8.43
CA GLU A 132 -7.01 -6.42 -9.21
C GLU A 132 -5.58 -6.11 -9.72
N THR A 133 -4.63 -7.02 -9.50
CA THR A 133 -3.21 -6.79 -9.86
C THR A 133 -2.66 -7.75 -10.91
N HIS A 134 -3.51 -8.62 -11.47
CA HIS A 134 -3.13 -9.54 -12.55
C HIS A 134 -3.06 -8.83 -13.92
N TYR A 135 -2.04 -8.00 -14.07
CA TYR A 135 -1.72 -7.22 -15.27
C TYR A 135 -0.22 -7.25 -15.53
N ASP A 136 0.20 -7.03 -16.78
CA ASP A 136 1.60 -6.71 -17.05
C ASP A 136 1.98 -5.36 -16.41
N THR A 137 3.28 -5.10 -16.25
CA THR A 137 3.81 -3.91 -15.56
C THR A 137 3.23 -2.61 -16.09
N GLU A 138 3.18 -2.42 -17.41
CA GLU A 138 2.74 -1.16 -18.00
C GLU A 138 1.24 -0.96 -17.76
N SER A 139 0.43 -2.00 -18.00
CA SER A 139 -1.01 -1.98 -17.73
C SER A 139 -1.32 -1.74 -16.25
N LEU A 140 -0.55 -2.33 -15.33
CA LEU A 140 -0.70 -2.15 -13.90
C LEU A 140 -0.39 -0.71 -13.46
N MET A 141 0.69 -0.12 -13.99
CA MET A 141 1.05 1.26 -13.67
C MET A 141 0.08 2.27 -14.30
N LYS A 142 -0.43 2.00 -15.51
CA LYS A 142 -1.50 2.80 -16.12
C LYS A 142 -2.79 2.73 -15.31
N LEU A 143 -3.16 1.54 -14.81
CA LEU A 143 -4.29 1.38 -13.91
C LEU A 143 -4.09 2.22 -12.65
N LEU A 144 -2.92 2.13 -12.00
CA LEU A 144 -2.60 2.93 -10.82
C LEU A 144 -2.80 4.43 -11.08
N ILE A 145 -2.21 4.96 -12.17
CA ILE A 145 -2.36 6.38 -12.53
C ILE A 145 -3.83 6.75 -12.75
N GLN A 146 -4.60 5.90 -13.44
CA GLN A 146 -6.03 6.12 -13.64
C GLN A 146 -6.76 6.22 -12.30
N VAL A 147 -6.49 5.31 -11.34
CA VAL A 147 -7.10 5.35 -10.00
C VAL A 147 -6.74 6.63 -9.26
N LEU A 148 -5.47 7.04 -9.29
CA LEU A 148 -5.01 8.26 -8.64
C LEU A 148 -5.68 9.52 -9.21
N ASN A 149 -5.90 9.57 -10.53
CA ASN A 149 -6.65 10.64 -11.19
C ASN A 149 -8.11 10.68 -10.74
N GLU A 150 -8.78 9.54 -10.70
CA GLU A 150 -10.19 9.44 -10.28
C GLU A 150 -10.40 9.92 -8.82
N ILE A 151 -9.45 9.65 -7.93
CA ILE A 151 -9.50 10.14 -6.54
C ILE A 151 -8.91 11.56 -6.37
N SER A 152 -8.42 12.16 -7.46
CA SER A 152 -7.78 13.48 -7.49
C SER A 152 -6.55 13.58 -6.57
N TYR A 153 -5.74 12.52 -6.52
CA TYR A 153 -4.50 12.50 -5.74
C TYR A 153 -3.33 13.00 -6.59
N ASP A 154 -2.55 13.95 -6.06
CA ASP A 154 -1.34 14.45 -6.73
C ASP A 154 -0.18 13.47 -6.58
N TYR A 155 0.26 12.91 -7.71
CA TYR A 155 1.36 11.94 -7.78
C TYR A 155 2.61 12.48 -8.49
N ASN A 156 2.69 13.78 -8.77
CA ASN A 156 3.82 14.37 -9.51
C ASN A 156 5.16 14.17 -8.78
N ASN A 157 5.13 14.11 -7.45
CA ASN A 157 6.31 13.89 -6.61
C ASN A 157 6.62 12.40 -6.34
N ILE A 158 5.94 11.48 -7.03
CA ILE A 158 6.21 10.04 -6.93
C ILE A 158 7.22 9.61 -7.99
N LYS A 159 8.30 8.98 -7.53
CA LYS A 159 9.34 8.41 -8.39
C LYS A 159 9.48 6.91 -8.11
N ILE A 160 9.78 6.15 -9.15
CA ILE A 160 10.05 4.72 -9.08
C ILE A 160 11.55 4.50 -9.21
N VAL A 161 12.09 3.66 -8.33
CA VAL A 161 13.48 3.22 -8.36
C VAL A 161 13.54 1.84 -8.98
N ILE A 162 14.24 1.71 -10.10
CA ILE A 162 14.48 0.44 -10.78
C ILE A 162 15.97 0.10 -10.79
N LYS A 163 16.27 -1.19 -10.90
CA LYS A 163 17.62 -1.65 -11.15
C LYS A 163 18.02 -1.30 -12.59
N ASN A 164 19.20 -0.69 -12.75
CA ASN A 164 19.88 -0.52 -14.04
C ASN A 164 20.14 -1.89 -14.68
#